data_AF-A0A9D6XQF3-F1
#
_entry.id   AF-A0A9D6XQF3-F1
#
_cell.length_a   1.000
_cell.length_b   1.000
_cell.length_c   1.000
_cell.angle_alpha   90.00
_cell.angle_beta   90.00
_cell.angle_gamma   90.00
#
_symmetry.space_group_name_H-M   'P 1'
#
loop_
_entity.id
_entity.type
_entity.pdbx_description
1 polymer ?
#
loop_
_entity_poly.entity_id
_entity_poly.type
_entity_poly.pdbx_seq_one_letter_code
_entity_poly.pdbx_strand_id
1 'polypeptide(L)'
;MMRPQTHQHAPHRSTGAGSTPGHSSPALEWIWKYLSDLPSPRIMDCGPVSQATVDVLVRRGAKIHVADLITPLLRDEAQFWDRRGKIASFRTDFFLSQLLPIAPESLTGIFAWNLFDLLPHEAHAQVAARWFSFLRPGGLLFCIVREPRLEKGSETTWWLENLTTLGSGREGTKAFAYAVVTNREVERLAPGASVKTFLTRSGRREVVVVIQGDSTTGQN
;
A
#
# COMPACT_ATOMS: atom_id res chain seq x y z
N MET A 1 -25.75 10.24 -60.99
CA MET A 1 -24.61 9.34 -60.71
C MET A 1 -23.93 9.83 -59.43
N MET A 2 -24.26 9.22 -58.28
CA MET A 2 -23.77 9.59 -56.95
C MET A 2 -22.39 8.97 -56.70
N ARG A 3 -21.45 9.76 -56.15
CA ARG A 3 -20.16 9.26 -55.65
C ARG A 3 -20.33 8.79 -54.19
N PRO A 4 -19.79 7.64 -53.78
CA PRO A 4 -19.83 7.22 -52.38
C PRO A 4 -18.80 8.01 -51.55
N GLN A 5 -19.23 8.51 -50.40
CA GLN A 5 -18.35 9.07 -49.36
C GLN A 5 -17.75 7.92 -48.55
N THR A 6 -16.43 7.75 -48.63
CA THR A 6 -15.66 6.87 -47.76
C THR A 6 -15.47 7.56 -46.40
N HIS A 7 -16.18 7.09 -45.37
CA HIS A 7 -15.87 7.45 -43.98
C HIS A 7 -14.57 6.77 -43.55
N GLN A 8 -13.45 7.51 -43.59
CA GLN A 8 -12.25 7.15 -42.85
C GLN A 8 -12.52 7.34 -41.35
N HIS A 9 -12.58 6.23 -40.61
CA HIS A 9 -12.45 6.25 -39.16
C HIS A 9 -11.02 6.67 -38.80
N ALA A 10 -10.85 7.89 -38.31
CA ALA A 10 -9.62 8.30 -37.65
C ALA A 10 -9.46 7.48 -36.35
N PRO A 11 -8.26 6.96 -36.04
CA PRO A 11 -8.04 6.33 -34.74
C PRO A 11 -8.19 7.39 -33.66
N HIS A 12 -9.07 7.12 -32.70
CA HIS A 12 -9.21 7.90 -31.47
C HIS A 12 -7.87 7.87 -30.74
N ARG A 13 -7.09 8.95 -30.92
CA ARG A 13 -5.87 9.19 -30.14
C ARG A 13 -6.35 9.55 -28.74
N SER A 14 -6.45 8.56 -27.86
CA SER A 14 -6.62 8.80 -26.42
C SER A 14 -5.47 9.70 -25.98
N THR A 15 -5.78 10.95 -25.68
CA THR A 15 -4.89 11.90 -25.05
C THR A 15 -4.40 11.30 -23.73
N GLY A 16 -3.17 10.77 -23.76
CA GLY A 16 -2.49 10.31 -22.56
C GLY A 16 -2.35 11.48 -21.60
N ALA A 17 -3.14 11.47 -20.53
CA ALA A 17 -2.83 12.22 -19.34
C ALA A 17 -1.43 11.79 -18.91
N GLY A 18 -0.49 12.73 -18.87
CA GLY A 18 0.94 12.44 -18.70
C GLY A 18 1.21 11.53 -17.51
N SER A 19 1.45 10.24 -17.78
CA SER A 19 1.99 9.33 -16.79
C SER A 19 3.44 9.71 -16.55
N THR A 20 3.75 10.06 -15.31
CA THR A 20 5.13 10.19 -14.86
C THR A 20 5.82 8.84 -15.12
N PRO A 21 7.07 8.80 -15.62
CA PRO A 21 7.79 7.54 -15.83
C PRO A 21 7.76 6.69 -14.56
N GLY A 22 7.52 5.38 -14.71
CA GLY A 22 7.50 4.45 -13.58
C GLY A 22 8.80 4.50 -12.77
N HIS A 23 8.66 4.50 -11.45
CA HIS A 23 9.78 4.54 -10.50
C HIS A 23 10.25 3.11 -10.22
N SER A 24 11.53 2.81 -10.49
CA SER A 24 12.12 1.54 -10.04
C SER A 24 12.00 1.40 -8.52
N SER A 25 11.56 0.21 -8.07
CA SER A 25 11.36 -0.11 -6.66
C SER A 25 12.21 -1.31 -6.27
N PRO A 26 13.31 -1.09 -5.53
CA PRO A 26 14.13 -2.16 -4.98
C PRO A 26 13.35 -3.05 -4.01
N ALA A 27 12.38 -2.48 -3.27
CA ALA A 27 11.54 -3.27 -2.38
C ALA A 27 10.66 -4.24 -3.14
N LEU A 28 10.02 -3.79 -4.23
CA LEU A 28 9.20 -4.67 -5.06
C LEU A 28 10.05 -5.75 -5.76
N GLU A 29 11.22 -5.40 -6.28
CA GLU A 29 12.17 -6.38 -6.82
C GLU A 29 12.50 -7.47 -5.78
N TRP A 30 12.80 -7.05 -4.54
CA TRP A 30 13.05 -7.96 -3.44
C TRP A 30 11.81 -8.82 -3.10
N ILE A 31 10.62 -8.21 -3.02
CA ILE A 31 9.35 -8.89 -2.71
C ILE A 31 9.07 -10.00 -3.72
N TRP A 32 9.16 -9.73 -5.02
CA TRP A 32 8.80 -10.74 -6.01
C TRP A 32 9.86 -11.81 -6.20
N LYS A 33 11.12 -11.51 -5.88
CA LYS A 33 12.13 -12.55 -5.68
C LYS A 33 11.82 -13.41 -4.46
N TYR A 34 11.42 -12.79 -3.34
CA TYR A 34 11.07 -13.50 -2.11
C TYR A 34 9.83 -14.40 -2.27
N LEU A 35 8.84 -13.96 -3.06
CA LEU A 35 7.62 -14.71 -3.34
C LEU A 35 7.70 -15.55 -4.63
N SER A 36 8.89 -15.77 -5.20
CA SER A 36 9.05 -16.43 -6.52
C SER A 36 8.39 -17.81 -6.57
N ASP A 37 8.53 -18.56 -5.47
CA ASP A 37 8.12 -19.97 -5.40
C ASP A 37 6.63 -20.11 -5.05
N LEU A 38 5.92 -19.00 -4.85
CA LEU A 38 4.49 -18.99 -4.57
C LEU A 38 3.72 -18.73 -5.87
N PRO A 39 3.00 -19.74 -6.40
CA PRO A 39 2.29 -19.58 -7.67
C PRO A 39 1.08 -18.65 -7.56
N SER A 40 0.39 -18.63 -6.41
CA SER A 40 -0.80 -17.81 -6.19
C SER A 40 -0.76 -17.09 -4.83
N PRO A 41 -0.03 -15.96 -4.72
CA PRO A 41 -0.01 -15.18 -3.49
C PRO A 41 -1.39 -14.55 -3.21
N ARG A 42 -1.77 -14.46 -1.94
CA ARG A 42 -2.95 -13.71 -1.49
C ARG A 42 -2.51 -12.34 -0.98
N ILE A 43 -2.88 -11.29 -1.71
CA ILE A 43 -2.46 -9.92 -1.43
C ILE A 43 -3.66 -9.09 -1.00
N MET A 44 -3.54 -8.38 0.12
CA MET A 44 -4.45 -7.28 0.44
C MET A 44 -3.87 -5.96 -0.08
N ASP A 45 -4.62 -5.26 -0.92
CA ASP A 45 -4.30 -3.93 -1.42
C ASP A 45 -5.10 -2.88 -0.63
N CYS A 46 -4.40 -2.02 0.12
CA CYS A 46 -5.02 -1.03 1.01
C CYS A 46 -5.23 0.35 0.35
N GLY A 47 -4.90 0.50 -0.94
CA GLY A 47 -4.96 1.78 -1.65
C GLY A 47 -6.29 2.02 -2.36
N PRO A 48 -6.47 3.22 -2.95
CA PRO A 48 -7.54 3.47 -3.90
C PRO A 48 -7.39 2.49 -5.07
N VAL A 49 -8.50 1.90 -5.52
CA VAL A 49 -8.47 0.82 -6.53
C VAL A 49 -7.79 1.32 -7.81
N SER A 50 -6.64 0.72 -8.13
CA SER A 50 -5.93 0.96 -9.38
C SER A 50 -6.04 -0.25 -10.30
N GLN A 51 -6.61 -0.05 -11.49
CA GLN A 51 -6.68 -1.11 -12.50
C GLN A 51 -5.29 -1.63 -12.88
N ALA A 52 -4.28 -0.76 -12.90
CA ALA A 52 -2.90 -1.15 -13.18
C ALA A 52 -2.37 -2.13 -12.12
N THR A 53 -2.58 -1.85 -10.83
CA THR A 53 -2.22 -2.76 -9.73
C THR A 53 -2.94 -4.10 -9.87
N VAL A 54 -4.26 -4.06 -10.09
CA VAL A 54 -5.08 -5.27 -10.24
C VAL A 54 -4.57 -6.12 -11.40
N ASP A 55 -4.31 -5.52 -12.56
CA ASP A 55 -3.82 -6.23 -13.74
C ASP A 55 -2.45 -6.87 -13.51
N VAL A 56 -1.53 -6.17 -12.84
CA VAL A 56 -0.21 -6.70 -12.49
C VAL A 56 -0.33 -7.91 -11.55
N LEU A 57 -1.15 -7.79 -10.50
CA LEU A 57 -1.34 -8.85 -9.52
C LEU A 57 -2.08 -10.06 -10.11
N VAL A 58 -3.13 -9.85 -10.92
CA VAL A 58 -3.85 -10.93 -11.61
C VAL A 58 -2.92 -11.66 -12.59
N ARG A 59 -2.12 -10.94 -13.39
CA ARG A 59 -1.12 -11.56 -14.29
C ARG A 59 -0.08 -12.38 -13.52
N ARG A 60 0.24 -12.00 -12.28
CA ARG A 60 1.12 -12.77 -11.38
C ARG A 60 0.43 -14.01 -10.78
N GLY A 61 -0.86 -14.20 -11.00
CA GLY A 61 -1.66 -15.29 -10.43
C GLY A 61 -2.12 -15.02 -8.99
N ALA A 62 -2.04 -13.76 -8.53
CA ALA A 62 -2.42 -13.39 -7.17
C ALA A 62 -3.94 -13.39 -6.98
N LYS A 63 -4.39 -13.76 -5.78
CA LYS A 63 -5.74 -13.50 -5.29
C LYS A 63 -5.73 -12.19 -4.53
N ILE A 64 -6.63 -11.28 -4.86
CA ILE A 64 -6.56 -9.88 -4.38
C ILE A 64 -7.74 -9.60 -3.44
N HIS A 65 -7.44 -9.09 -2.26
CA HIS A 65 -8.39 -8.46 -1.36
C HIS A 65 -8.21 -6.95 -1.46
N VAL A 66 -9.16 -6.25 -2.07
CA VAL A 66 -9.08 -4.80 -2.22
C VAL A 66 -9.81 -4.14 -1.05
N ALA A 67 -9.15 -3.20 -0.38
CA ALA A 67 -9.70 -2.43 0.72
C ALA A 67 -9.19 -0.98 0.64
N ASP A 68 -9.99 -0.06 0.11
CA ASP A 68 -9.57 1.34 0.04
C ASP A 68 -9.61 1.99 1.43
N LEU A 69 -8.45 2.05 2.07
CA LEU A 69 -8.26 2.66 3.39
C LEU A 69 -7.63 4.05 3.31
N ILE A 70 -7.14 4.46 2.15
CA ILE A 70 -6.46 5.75 1.94
C ILE A 70 -7.47 6.85 1.61
N THR A 71 -8.39 6.60 0.69
CA THR A 71 -9.37 7.61 0.27
C THR A 71 -10.18 8.19 1.44
N PRO A 72 -10.68 7.37 2.39
CA PRO A 72 -11.46 7.90 3.50
C PRO A 72 -10.62 8.76 4.48
N LEU A 73 -9.33 8.45 4.64
CA LEU A 73 -8.40 9.26 5.44
C LEU A 73 -8.10 10.61 4.77
N LEU A 74 -7.87 10.61 3.46
CA LEU A 74 -7.62 11.85 2.70
C LEU A 74 -8.83 12.80 2.67
N ARG A 75 -10.04 12.26 2.82
CA ARG A 75 -11.30 13.00 2.92
C ARG A 75 -11.62 13.51 4.33
N ASP A 76 -10.82 13.16 5.33
CA ASP A 76 -11.07 13.44 6.75
C ASP A 76 -12.50 13.09 7.18
N GLU A 77 -12.96 11.89 6.82
CA GLU A 77 -14.34 11.51 7.09
C GLU A 77 -14.64 11.47 8.59
N ALA A 78 -15.65 12.25 9.01
CA ALA A 78 -15.98 12.47 10.41
C ALA A 78 -16.26 11.18 11.21
N GLN A 79 -16.69 10.11 10.54
CA GLN A 79 -16.98 8.82 11.17
C GLN A 79 -15.76 8.15 11.83
N PHE A 80 -14.54 8.46 11.38
CA PHE A 80 -13.31 7.94 11.98
C PHE A 80 -12.86 8.71 13.21
N TRP A 81 -13.57 9.75 13.61
CA TRP A 81 -13.22 10.59 14.74
C TRP A 81 -14.33 10.59 15.79
N ASP A 82 -14.01 10.26 17.02
CA ASP A 82 -14.86 10.61 18.15
C ASP A 82 -14.52 12.02 18.59
N ARG A 83 -15.47 12.94 18.42
CA ARG A 83 -15.35 14.37 18.75
C ARG A 83 -16.21 14.77 19.96
N ARG A 84 -16.70 13.81 20.76
CA ARG A 84 -17.49 14.09 21.97
C ARG A 84 -16.63 14.65 23.12
N GLY A 85 -15.33 14.35 23.10
CA GLY A 85 -14.36 14.85 24.08
C GLY A 85 -13.74 16.19 23.71
N LYS A 86 -12.88 16.71 24.60
CA LYS A 86 -12.09 17.94 24.35
C LYS A 86 -11.04 17.79 23.24
N ILE A 87 -10.58 16.55 23.02
CA ILE A 87 -9.62 16.19 21.97
C ILE A 87 -10.29 15.12 21.13
N ALA A 88 -10.27 15.29 19.81
CA ALA A 88 -10.77 14.28 18.89
C ALA A 88 -9.88 13.02 18.96
N SER A 89 -10.49 11.85 19.11
CA SER A 89 -9.76 10.58 19.10
C SER A 89 -10.09 9.76 17.87
N PHE A 90 -9.08 9.21 17.22
CA PHE A 90 -9.27 8.34 16.07
C PHE A 90 -9.90 6.99 16.49
N ARG A 91 -10.93 6.56 15.76
CA ARG A 91 -11.68 5.33 16.02
C ARG A 91 -11.05 4.16 15.28
N THR A 92 -9.89 3.71 15.74
CA THR A 92 -9.11 2.65 15.07
C THR A 92 -9.90 1.36 14.85
N ASP A 93 -10.73 0.93 15.80
CA ASP A 93 -11.59 -0.26 15.63
C ASP A 93 -12.59 -0.10 14.48
N PHE A 94 -13.19 1.09 14.37
CA PHE A 94 -14.13 1.39 13.28
C PHE A 94 -13.42 1.51 11.93
N PHE A 95 -12.19 2.02 11.93
CA PHE A 95 -11.34 2.02 10.74
C PHE A 95 -10.99 0.60 10.28
N LEU A 96 -10.61 -0.28 11.21
CA LEU A 96 -10.31 -1.68 10.90
C LEU A 96 -11.55 -2.50 10.54
N SER A 97 -12.74 -2.11 11.01
CA SER A 97 -14.00 -2.77 10.64
C SER A 97 -14.45 -2.49 9.20
N GLN A 98 -13.78 -1.57 8.49
CA GLN A 98 -14.03 -1.36 7.05
C GLN A 98 -13.51 -2.53 6.19
N LEU A 99 -12.63 -3.37 6.77
CA LEU A 99 -12.12 -4.55 6.09
C LEU A 99 -13.20 -5.62 5.99
N LEU A 100 -13.35 -6.21 4.80
CA LEU A 100 -14.08 -7.46 4.67
C LEU A 100 -13.45 -8.54 5.56
N PRO A 101 -14.22 -9.53 6.05
CA PRO A 101 -13.67 -10.60 6.86
C PRO A 101 -12.49 -11.29 6.19
N ILE A 102 -11.31 -11.20 6.82
CA ILE A 102 -10.08 -11.87 6.40
C ILE A 102 -9.75 -12.90 7.47
N ALA A 103 -9.53 -14.14 7.05
CA ALA A 103 -9.10 -15.20 7.95
C ALA A 103 -7.70 -14.89 8.51
N PRO A 104 -7.45 -15.13 9.81
CA PRO A 104 -6.10 -15.08 10.36
C PRO A 104 -5.14 -15.95 9.55
N GLU A 105 -3.88 -15.53 9.49
CA GLU A 105 -2.79 -16.29 8.84
C GLU A 105 -3.09 -16.75 7.39
N SER A 106 -3.85 -15.96 6.64
CA SER A 106 -4.32 -16.35 5.30
C SER A 106 -3.67 -15.57 4.16
N LEU A 107 -3.15 -14.37 4.45
CA LEU A 107 -2.51 -13.49 3.48
C LEU A 107 -1.02 -13.81 3.34
N THR A 108 -0.51 -13.71 2.12
CA THR A 108 0.94 -13.74 1.84
C THR A 108 1.55 -12.36 1.85
N GLY A 109 0.75 -11.32 1.56
CA GLY A 109 1.23 -9.95 1.47
C GLY A 109 0.15 -8.92 1.77
N ILE A 110 0.54 -7.78 2.34
CA ILE A 110 -0.28 -6.58 2.50
C ILE A 110 0.45 -5.40 1.87
N PHE A 111 -0.17 -4.73 0.91
CA PHE A 111 0.35 -3.54 0.24
C PHE A 111 -0.36 -2.32 0.80
N ALA A 112 0.33 -1.64 1.72
CA ALA A 112 -0.20 -0.52 2.48
C ALA A 112 0.12 0.85 1.89
N TRP A 113 0.93 0.92 0.83
CA TRP A 113 1.35 2.17 0.19
C TRP A 113 1.80 3.22 1.24
N ASN A 114 1.39 4.47 1.11
CA ASN A 114 1.68 5.56 2.04
C ASN A 114 0.72 5.64 3.24
N LEU A 115 -0.05 4.59 3.55
CA LEU A 115 -1.09 4.67 4.59
C LEU A 115 -0.55 5.10 5.97
N PHE A 116 0.64 4.66 6.36
CA PHE A 116 1.22 5.03 7.66
C PHE A 116 1.56 6.51 7.79
N ASP A 117 1.78 7.24 6.69
CA ASP A 117 1.95 8.69 6.71
C ASP A 117 0.60 9.45 6.84
N LEU A 118 -0.51 8.75 6.64
CA LEU A 118 -1.87 9.29 6.68
C LEU A 118 -2.63 8.91 7.96
N LEU A 119 -2.12 7.94 8.71
CA LEU A 119 -2.71 7.49 9.96
C LEU A 119 -2.17 8.29 11.15
N PRO A 120 -3.04 8.66 12.11
CA PRO A 120 -2.60 9.13 13.42
C PRO A 120 -1.66 8.11 14.07
N HIS A 121 -0.61 8.60 14.73
CA HIS A 121 0.43 7.75 15.32
C HIS A 121 -0.13 6.80 16.39
N GLU A 122 -1.16 7.22 17.13
CA GLU A 122 -1.83 6.39 18.12
C GLU A 122 -2.53 5.16 17.53
N ALA A 123 -2.87 5.19 16.23
CA ALA A 123 -3.52 4.07 15.55
C ALA A 123 -2.53 3.02 15.02
N HIS A 124 -1.24 3.38 14.86
CA HIS A 124 -0.26 2.56 14.14
C HIS A 124 -0.09 1.17 14.77
N ALA A 125 0.03 1.09 16.09
CA ALA A 125 0.25 -0.18 16.79
C ALA A 125 -0.91 -1.16 16.61
N GLN A 126 -2.15 -0.67 16.75
CA GLN A 126 -3.34 -1.51 16.62
C GLN A 126 -3.59 -1.92 15.15
N VAL A 127 -3.34 -1.02 14.20
CA VAL A 127 -3.42 -1.35 12.76
C VAL A 127 -2.37 -2.40 12.39
N ALA A 128 -1.11 -2.20 12.77
CA ALA A 128 -0.03 -3.15 12.50
C ALA A 128 -0.32 -4.52 13.12
N ALA A 129 -0.70 -4.57 14.40
CA ALA A 129 -1.04 -5.83 15.07
C ALA A 129 -2.18 -6.57 14.37
N ARG A 130 -3.25 -5.86 14.00
CA ARG A 130 -4.37 -6.47 13.27
C ARG A 130 -3.94 -7.02 11.91
N TRP A 131 -3.15 -6.26 11.17
CA TRP A 131 -2.66 -6.68 9.86
C TRP A 131 -1.70 -7.86 9.92
N PHE A 132 -0.81 -7.88 10.91
CA PHE A 132 0.09 -9.01 11.12
C PHE A 132 -0.67 -10.29 11.50
N SER A 133 -1.80 -10.18 12.21
CA SER A 133 -2.66 -11.35 12.46
C SER A 133 -3.26 -11.97 11.20
N PHE A 134 -3.36 -11.23 10.09
CA PHE A 134 -3.83 -11.76 8.81
C PHE A 134 -2.71 -12.41 7.99
N LEU A 135 -1.46 -12.07 8.25
CA LEU A 135 -0.31 -12.61 7.54
C LEU A 135 0.00 -14.00 8.07
N ARG A 136 0.14 -14.95 7.15
CA ARG A 136 0.68 -16.27 7.49
C ARG A 136 2.15 -16.16 7.93
N PRO A 137 2.73 -17.19 8.57
CA PRO A 137 4.17 -17.30 8.74
C PRO A 137 4.94 -17.07 7.42
N GLY A 138 5.92 -16.15 7.43
CA GLY A 138 6.66 -15.72 6.24
C GLY A 138 5.88 -14.77 5.31
N GLY A 139 4.69 -14.34 5.70
CA GLY A 139 3.94 -13.28 5.03
C GLY A 139 4.60 -11.91 5.25
N LEU A 140 4.31 -10.97 4.36
CA LEU A 140 4.94 -9.65 4.39
C LEU A 140 3.96 -8.47 4.38
N LEU A 141 4.38 -7.36 4.95
CA LEU A 141 3.79 -6.04 4.75
C LEU A 141 4.76 -5.19 3.95
N PHE A 142 4.24 -4.51 2.93
CA PHE A 142 4.94 -3.50 2.15
C PHE A 142 4.28 -2.14 2.37
N CYS A 143 5.08 -1.12 2.70
CA CYS A 143 4.63 0.26 2.73
C CYS A 143 5.67 1.22 2.15
N ILE A 144 5.19 2.37 1.74
CA ILE A 144 5.97 3.53 1.35
C ILE A 144 5.87 4.51 2.52
N VAL A 145 7.01 5.08 2.91
CA VAL A 145 7.08 6.13 3.91
C VAL A 145 7.79 7.32 3.29
N ARG A 146 7.27 8.52 3.54
CA ARG A 146 7.80 9.77 3.01
C ARG A 146 9.23 10.02 3.50
N GLU A 147 9.93 10.85 2.73
CA GLU A 147 11.21 11.39 3.17
C GLU A 147 11.01 12.28 4.42
N PRO A 148 11.91 12.25 5.42
CA PRO A 148 11.77 13.04 6.65
C PRO A 148 11.55 14.54 6.46
N ARG A 149 12.09 15.13 5.39
CA ARG A 149 11.98 16.57 5.09
C ARG A 149 10.87 16.92 4.12
N LEU A 150 10.11 15.93 3.65
CA LEU A 150 9.01 16.17 2.73
C LEU A 150 7.77 16.61 3.50
N GLU A 151 7.40 17.89 3.34
CA GLU A 151 6.30 18.52 4.07
C GLU A 151 4.94 18.34 3.38
N LYS A 152 4.93 18.17 2.06
CA LYS A 152 3.72 18.09 1.21
C LYS A 152 3.73 16.84 0.35
N GLY A 153 2.57 16.43 -0.13
CA GLY A 153 2.42 15.24 -0.96
C GLY A 153 1.57 14.15 -0.34
N SER A 154 0.81 14.43 0.73
CA SER A 154 -0.03 13.44 1.41
C SER A 154 -1.05 12.77 0.49
N GLU A 155 -1.52 13.49 -0.53
CA GLU A 155 -2.48 12.98 -1.53
C GLU A 155 -1.84 12.20 -2.68
N THR A 156 -0.53 11.97 -2.67
CA THR A 156 0.14 11.23 -3.74
C THR A 156 -0.31 9.77 -3.71
N THR A 157 -1.00 9.34 -4.76
CA THR A 157 -1.43 7.95 -4.95
C THR A 157 -0.32 7.12 -5.58
N TRP A 158 -0.21 5.86 -5.19
CA TRP A 158 0.78 4.91 -5.70
C TRP A 158 0.09 3.66 -6.26
N TRP A 159 0.68 3.04 -7.27
CA TRP A 159 0.21 1.78 -7.85
C TRP A 159 1.37 0.96 -8.43
N LEU A 160 1.11 -0.30 -8.79
CA LEU A 160 2.06 -1.08 -9.58
C LEU A 160 1.91 -0.75 -11.06
N GLU A 161 3.01 -0.34 -11.69
CA GLU A 161 3.10 -0.31 -13.16
C GLU A 161 3.50 -1.69 -13.70
N ASN A 162 4.40 -2.37 -12.98
CA ASN A 162 4.72 -3.77 -13.16
C ASN A 162 5.23 -4.33 -11.82
N LEU A 163 5.77 -5.55 -11.83
CA LEU A 163 6.26 -6.18 -10.61
C LEU A 163 7.42 -5.42 -9.97
N THR A 164 8.24 -4.66 -10.68
CA THR A 164 9.43 -3.99 -10.12
C THR A 164 9.37 -2.47 -10.18
N THR A 165 8.30 -1.89 -10.70
CA THR A 165 8.15 -0.44 -10.81
C THR A 165 6.83 0.07 -10.27
N LEU A 166 6.91 1.17 -9.54
CA LEU A 166 5.78 1.91 -9.00
C LEU A 166 5.36 3.03 -9.95
N GLY A 167 4.07 3.19 -10.17
CA GLY A 167 3.49 4.41 -10.73
C GLY A 167 3.09 5.35 -9.60
N SER A 168 3.00 6.65 -9.93
CA SER A 168 2.58 7.67 -8.99
C SER A 168 1.66 8.68 -9.66
N GLY A 169 0.68 9.16 -8.89
CA GLY A 169 -0.15 10.29 -9.29
C GLY A 169 0.68 11.57 -9.38
N ARG A 170 0.02 12.68 -9.74
CA ARG A 170 0.62 14.00 -9.60
C ARG A 170 0.99 14.21 -8.12
N GLU A 171 2.12 14.85 -7.89
CA GLU A 171 2.57 15.17 -6.55
C GLU A 171 1.49 16.00 -5.82
N GLY A 172 1.05 15.49 -4.67
CA GLY A 172 0.03 16.16 -3.87
C GLY A 172 0.54 17.49 -3.32
N THR A 173 -0.36 18.47 -3.17
CA THR A 173 0.01 19.79 -2.63
C THR A 173 -0.34 19.94 -1.15
N LYS A 174 -1.15 19.03 -0.60
CA LYS A 174 -1.51 19.02 0.81
C LYS A 174 -0.34 18.59 1.70
N ALA A 175 -0.26 19.23 2.86
CA ALA A 175 0.68 18.87 3.90
C ALA A 175 0.33 17.51 4.53
N PHE A 176 1.34 16.86 5.12
CA PHE A 176 1.09 15.72 5.99
C PHE A 176 0.61 16.17 7.36
N ALA A 177 -0.46 15.56 7.86
CA ALA A 177 -1.06 15.91 9.16
C ALA A 177 -0.23 15.40 10.36
N TYR A 178 0.53 14.33 10.17
CA TYR A 178 1.28 13.66 11.24
C TYR A 178 2.78 13.72 10.99
N ALA A 179 3.55 13.58 12.08
CA ALA A 179 5.00 13.48 11.99
C ALA A 179 5.42 12.29 11.10
N VAL A 180 6.60 12.40 10.51
CA VAL A 180 7.13 11.35 9.64
C VAL A 180 7.36 10.06 10.41
N VAL A 181 6.99 8.93 9.81
CA VAL A 181 7.29 7.61 10.40
C VAL A 181 8.77 7.29 10.23
N THR A 182 9.45 7.03 11.33
CA THR A 182 10.88 6.69 11.39
C THR A 182 11.11 5.19 11.25
N ASN A 183 12.31 4.78 10.84
CA ASN A 183 12.65 3.34 10.79
C ASN A 183 12.52 2.68 12.17
N ARG A 184 12.86 3.42 13.24
CA ARG A 184 12.72 2.94 14.62
C ARG A 184 11.27 2.70 15.01
N GLU A 185 10.33 3.53 14.54
CA GLU A 185 8.91 3.31 14.76
C GLU A 185 8.42 2.08 14.01
N VAL A 186 8.81 1.90 12.75
CA VAL A 186 8.52 0.67 11.98
C VAL A 186 9.01 -0.58 12.72
N GLU A 187 10.26 -0.57 13.20
CA GLU A 187 10.85 -1.69 13.95
C GLU A 187 10.08 -1.99 15.24
N ARG A 188 9.64 -0.94 15.96
CA ARG A 188 8.82 -1.10 17.18
C ARG A 188 7.44 -1.66 16.90
N LEU A 189 6.84 -1.33 15.75
CA LEU A 189 5.52 -1.83 15.35
C LEU A 189 5.57 -3.32 15.01
N ALA A 190 6.74 -3.86 14.65
CA ALA A 190 6.91 -5.23 14.17
C ALA A 190 7.91 -6.05 15.03
N PRO A 191 7.61 -6.27 16.32
CA PRO A 191 8.51 -7.03 17.19
C PRO A 191 8.66 -8.47 16.67
N GLY A 192 9.91 -8.94 16.61
CA GLY A 192 10.24 -10.30 16.13
C GLY A 192 10.16 -10.48 14.61
N ALA A 193 9.78 -9.45 13.85
CA ALA A 193 9.76 -9.50 12.40
C ALA A 193 11.13 -9.10 11.80
N SER A 194 11.39 -9.51 10.56
CA SER A 194 12.51 -8.98 9.77
C SER A 194 12.07 -7.71 9.05
N VAL A 195 12.69 -6.57 9.36
CA VAL A 195 12.42 -5.28 8.71
C VAL A 195 13.52 -4.96 7.69
N LYS A 196 13.13 -4.60 6.47
CA LYS A 196 14.01 -4.10 5.42
C LYS A 196 13.54 -2.72 4.98
N THR A 197 14.45 -1.75 4.98
CA THR A 197 14.19 -0.41 4.45
C THR A 197 15.06 -0.18 3.23
N PHE A 198 14.44 0.24 2.13
CA PHE A 198 15.10 0.57 0.87
C PHE A 198 14.94 2.07 0.65
N LEU A 199 16.06 2.76 0.44
CA LEU A 199 16.06 4.18 0.07
C LEU A 199 16.18 4.31 -1.44
N THR A 200 15.22 4.98 -2.08
CA THR A 200 15.27 5.22 -3.52
C THR A 200 16.10 6.45 -3.84
N ARG A 201 16.46 6.63 -5.12
CA ARG A 201 17.13 7.85 -5.60
C ARG A 201 16.29 9.12 -5.39
N SER A 202 14.97 8.98 -5.28
CA SER A 202 14.04 10.09 -5.03
C SER A 202 13.84 10.40 -3.55
N GLY A 203 14.58 9.78 -2.63
CA GLY A 203 14.44 10.00 -1.18
C GLY A 203 13.26 9.26 -0.54
N ARG A 204 12.40 8.62 -1.35
CA ARG A 204 11.30 7.76 -0.87
C ARG A 204 11.88 6.56 -0.11
N ARG A 205 11.27 6.23 1.03
CA ARG A 205 11.59 5.01 1.77
C ARG A 205 10.54 3.96 1.48
N GLU A 206 11.00 2.79 1.10
CA GLU A 206 10.17 1.61 0.89
C GLU A 206 10.51 0.61 1.98
N VAL A 207 9.49 0.13 2.69
CA VAL A 207 9.65 -0.70 3.87
C VAL A 207 8.97 -2.03 3.63
N VAL A 208 9.69 -3.11 3.93
CA VAL A 208 9.18 -4.47 3.89
C VAL A 208 9.37 -5.10 5.25
N VAL A 209 8.27 -5.56 5.85
CA VAL A 209 8.25 -6.28 7.13
C VAL A 209 7.86 -7.72 6.84
N VAL A 210 8.67 -8.68 7.26
CA VAL A 210 8.39 -10.12 7.10
C VAL A 210 8.13 -10.74 8.46
N ILE A 211 6.91 -11.23 8.67
CA ILE A 211 6.51 -11.92 9.90
C ILE A 211 7.20 -13.28 9.91
N GLN A 212 8.01 -13.52 10.94
CA GLN A 212 8.64 -14.82 11.12
C GLN A 212 7.58 -15.82 11.58
N GLY A 213 7.64 -17.05 11.09
CA GLY A 213 6.93 -18.14 11.74
C GLY A 213 7.57 -18.42 13.08
N ASP A 214 6.79 -18.85 14.08
CA ASP A 214 7.36 -19.45 15.26
C ASP A 214 8.24 -20.62 14.81
N SER A 215 9.54 -20.42 14.95
CA SER A 215 10.49 -21.52 14.90
C SER A 215 10.30 -22.28 16.21
N THR A 216 9.26 -23.12 16.28
CA THR A 216 9.28 -24.24 17.22
C THR A 216 10.44 -25.12 16.77
N THR A 217 11.60 -24.75 17.29
CA THR A 217 12.84 -25.49 17.28
C THR A 217 12.50 -26.91 17.67
N GLY A 218 12.80 -27.85 16.79
CA GLY A 218 12.90 -29.24 17.19
C GLY A 218 13.85 -29.32 18.38
N GLN A 219 13.32 -29.75 19.52
CA GLN A 219 14.09 -30.44 20.52
C GLN A 219 13.47 -31.82 20.67
N ASN A 220 14.33 -32.82 20.46
CA ASN A 220 14.12 -34.24 20.69
C ASN A 220 13.44 -34.53 22.03
#